data_AF-A0A7V5R4N9-F1
#
_entry.id   AF-A0A7V5R4N9-F1
#
_cell.length_a   1.000
_cell.length_b   1.000
_cell.length_c   1.000
_cell.angle_alpha   90.00
_cell.angle_beta   90.00
_cell.angle_gamma   90.00
#
_symmetry.space_group_name_H-M   'P 1'
#
loop_
_entity.id
_entity.type
_entity.pdbx_description
1 polymer ?
#
loop_
_entity_poly.entity_id
_entity_poly.type
_entity_poly.pdbx_seq_one_letter_code
_entity_poly.pdbx_strand_id
1 'polypeptide(L)' 'MGNPLSRAIQMAGHAVAVFMARETPLYVKLILGSGLLYVLSPYDLIPEWIPVIGVLDDLALAALLISWASGFHVSGRD' A
#
# COMPACT_ATOMS: atom_id res chain seq x y z
N MET A 1 13.57 6.33 -33.84
CA MET A 1 12.90 5.94 -32.57
C MET A 1 13.65 6.56 -31.42
N GLY A 2 13.02 7.42 -30.61
CA GLY A 2 13.69 8.06 -29.48
C GLY A 2 14.06 7.03 -28.41
N ASN A 3 15.29 7.10 -27.90
CA ASN A 3 15.78 6.17 -26.89
C ASN A 3 14.84 6.21 -25.66
N PRO A 4 14.29 5.07 -25.20
CA PRO A 4 13.40 5.03 -24.04
C PRO A 4 14.06 5.62 -22.78
N LEU A 5 15.39 5.52 -22.68
CA LEU A 5 16.16 6.06 -21.57
C LEU A 5 16.09 7.59 -21.48
N SER A 6 16.22 8.29 -22.61
CA SER A 6 16.20 9.76 -22.62
C SER A 6 14.82 10.33 -22.32
N ARG A 7 13.75 9.56 -22.59
CA ARG A 7 12.39 9.92 -22.18
C ARG A 7 12.20 9.75 -20.68
N ALA A 8 12.68 8.64 -20.11
CA ALA A 8 12.62 8.42 -18.66
C ALA A 8 13.37 9.51 -17.88
N ILE A 9 14.57 9.89 -18.34
CA ILE A 9 15.35 10.97 -17.71
C ILE A 9 14.64 12.32 -17.80
N GLN A 10 14.04 12.65 -18.95
CA GLN A 10 13.26 13.88 -19.11
C GLN A 10 12.02 13.90 -18.20
N MET A 11 11.31 12.78 -18.09
CA MET A 11 10.14 12.65 -17.21
C MET A 11 10.53 12.84 -15.73
N ALA A 12 11.64 12.24 -15.29
CA ALA A 12 12.15 12.41 -13.94
C ALA A 12 12.51 13.89 -13.65
N GLY A 13 13.22 14.55 -14.57
CA GLY A 13 13.56 15.97 -14.45
C GLY A 13 12.32 16.87 -14.38
N HIS A 14 11.30 16.59 -15.19
CA HIS A 14 10.03 17.32 -15.14
C HIS A 14 9.29 17.14 -13.82
N ALA A 15 9.25 15.91 -13.29
CA ALA A 15 8.62 15.62 -12.00
C ALA A 15 9.32 16.36 -10.84
N VAL A 16 10.65 16.43 -10.86
CA VAL A 16 11.43 17.20 -9.87
C VAL A 16 11.15 18.70 -9.98
N ALA A 17 11.10 19.24 -11.20
CA ALA A 17 10.77 20.65 -11.43
C ALA A 17 9.37 21.01 -10.90
N VAL A 18 8.37 20.16 -11.18
CA VAL A 18 7.00 20.31 -10.66
C VAL A 18 6.97 20.21 -9.14
N PHE A 19 7.72 19.28 -8.54
CA PHE A 19 7.79 19.15 -7.08
C PHE A 19 8.40 20.38 -6.41
N MET A 20 9.48 20.94 -6.97
CA MET A 20 10.16 22.13 -6.45
C MET A 20 9.43 23.44 -6.73
N ALA A 21 8.54 23.49 -7.71
CA ALA A 21 7.78 24.70 -8.02
C ALA A 21 6.90 25.11 -6.82
N ARG A 22 7.01 26.38 -6.44
CA ARG A 22 6.22 26.96 -5.33
C ARG A 22 4.72 26.99 -5.63
N GLU A 23 4.36 27.15 -6.89
CA GLU A 23 3.00 27.24 -7.41
C GLU A 23 2.26 25.90 -7.40
N THR A 24 3.00 24.79 -7.25
CA THR A 24 2.42 23.45 -7.26
C THR A 24 1.55 23.21 -6.03
N PRO A 25 0.27 22.81 -6.20
CA PRO A 25 -0.64 22.51 -5.11
C PRO A 25 -0.10 21.45 -4.15
N LEU A 26 -0.45 21.56 -2.87
CA LEU A 26 0.05 20.67 -1.82
C LEU A 26 -0.24 19.19 -2.10
N TYR A 27 -1.44 18.86 -2.60
CA TYR A 27 -1.82 17.48 -2.90
C TYR A 27 -0.92 16.84 -3.98
N VAL A 28 -0.46 17.62 -4.97
CA VAL A 28 0.46 17.15 -6.02
C VAL A 28 1.83 16.83 -5.42
N LYS A 29 2.31 17.69 -4.52
CA LYS A 29 3.58 17.46 -3.79
C LYS A 29 3.48 16.21 -2.90
N LEU A 30 2.35 16.01 -2.23
CA LEU A 30 2.12 14.82 -1.40
C LEU A 30 2.15 13.54 -2.24
N ILE A 31 1.48 13.52 -3.41
CA ILE A 31 1.46 12.34 -4.30
C ILE A 31 2.85 12.06 -4.89
N LEU A 32 3.55 13.09 -5.37
CA LEU A 32 4.91 12.94 -5.89
C LEU A 32 5.89 12.49 -4.80
N GLY A 33 5.76 13.07 -3.60
CA GLY A 33 6.55 12.70 -2.42
C GLY A 33 6.28 11.27 -1.98
N SER A 34 5.02 10.83 -1.91
CA SER A 34 4.67 9.45 -1.57
C SER A 34 5.14 8.47 -2.64
N GLY A 35 5.03 8.82 -3.92
CA GLY A 35 5.57 8.01 -5.01
C GLY A 35 7.08 7.84 -4.91
N LEU A 36 7.81 8.92 -4.58
CA LEU A 36 9.26 8.86 -4.34
C LEU A 36 9.58 8.00 -3.12
N LEU A 37 8.86 8.18 -2.00
CA LEU A 37 9.06 7.41 -0.79
C LEU A 37 8.80 5.91 -1.04
N TYR A 38 7.82 5.56 -1.88
CA TYR A 38 7.54 4.18 -2.29
C TYR A 38 8.66 3.56 -3.12
N VAL A 39 9.27 4.32 -4.03
CA VAL A 39 10.41 3.84 -4.82
C VAL A 39 11.65 3.67 -3.95
N LEU A 40 11.87 4.58 -2.99
CA LEU A 40 13.03 4.54 -2.09
C LEU A 40 12.89 3.47 -0.99
N SER A 41 11.68 3.28 -0.46
CA SER A 41 11.37 2.27 0.54
C SER A 41 9.87 1.92 0.48
N PRO A 42 9.49 0.87 -0.27
CA PRO A 42 8.10 0.43 -0.33
C PRO A 42 7.60 -0.09 1.03
N TYR A 43 8.51 -0.50 1.92
CA TYR A 43 8.22 -1.01 3.26
C TYR A 43 7.95 0.09 4.31
N ASP A 44 8.50 1.30 4.14
CA ASP A 44 8.45 2.34 5.19
C ASP A 44 7.22 3.28 5.08
N LEU A 45 6.39 3.09 4.05
CA LEU A 45 5.17 3.85 3.80
C LEU A 45 3.89 3.19 4.31
N ILE A 46 3.88 1.86 4.42
CA ILE A 46 2.85 1.13 5.12
C ILE A 46 3.43 0.98 6.52
N PRO A 47 3.09 1.87 7.44
CA PRO A 47 3.71 1.76 8.73
C PRO A 47 3.27 0.46 9.37
N GLU A 48 4.25 -0.36 9.74
CA GLU A 48 4.11 -1.61 10.49
C GLU A 48 3.34 -1.41 11.83
N TRP A 49 3.03 -0.15 12.20
CA TRP A 49 2.25 0.26 13.36
C TRP A 49 0.74 0.36 13.13
N ILE A 50 0.18 -0.19 12.04
CA ILE A 50 -1.27 -0.42 11.94
C ILE A 50 -1.57 -1.88 12.33
N PRO A 51 -1.33 -2.30 13.60
CA PRO A 51 -1.65 -3.65 14.03
C PRO A 51 -3.14 -3.93 13.96
N VAL A 52 -3.98 -2.88 13.94
CA VAL A 52 -5.44 -2.99 13.98
C VAL A 52 -6.02 -3.61 12.72
N ILE A 53 -5.46 -3.35 11.53
CA ILE A 53 -6.02 -3.90 10.27
C ILE A 53 -5.66 -5.37 10.11
N GLY A 54 -4.40 -5.75 10.38
CA GLY A 54 -3.97 -7.15 10.31
C GLY A 54 -4.68 -8.05 11.33
N VAL A 55 -4.75 -7.60 12.59
CA VAL A 55 -5.41 -8.37 13.67
C VAL A 55 -6.92 -8.48 13.46
N LEU A 56 -7.56 -7.44 12.91
CA LEU A 56 -9.00 -7.47 12.63
C LEU A 56 -9.35 -8.49 11.54
N ASP A 57 -8.53 -8.61 10.48
CA ASP A 57 -8.73 -9.60 9.42
C ASP A 57 -8.55 -11.04 9.94
N ASP A 58 -7.49 -11.28 10.71
CA ASP A 58 -7.22 -12.57 11.34
C ASP A 58 -8.36 -12.99 12.29
N LEU A 59 -8.88 -12.04 13.07
CA LEU A 59 -9.98 -12.28 14.01
C LEU A 59 -11.30 -12.55 13.29
N ALA A 60 -11.57 -11.82 12.20
CA ALA A 60 -12.74 -12.05 11.37
C ALA A 60 -12.70 -13.44 10.69
N LEU A 61 -11.52 -13.83 10.17
CA LEU A 61 -11.31 -15.15 9.58
C LEU A 61 -11.46 -16.27 10.61
N ALA A 62 -10.89 -16.10 11.81
CA ALA A 62 -11.03 -17.07 12.89
C ALA A 62 -12.50 -17.23 13.33
N ALA A 63 -13.23 -16.12 13.49
CA ALA A 63 -14.65 -16.15 13.84
C ALA A 63 -15.49 -16.85 12.77
N LEU A 64 -15.21 -16.58 11.49
CA LEU A 64 -15.89 -17.23 10.37
C LEU A 64 -15.63 -18.74 10.36
N LEU A 65 -14.37 -19.16 10.53
CA LEU A 65 -13.99 -20.58 10.56
C LEU A 65 -14.63 -21.32 11.73
N ILE A 66 -14.65 -20.71 12.92
CA ILE A 66 -15.32 -21.29 14.10
C ILE A 66 -16.83 -21.39 13.85
N SER A 67 -17.44 -20.35 13.30
CA SER A 67 -18.88 -20.35 12.96
C SER A 67 -19.23 -21.37 11.88
N TRP A 68 -18.32 -21.63 10.94
CA TRP A 68 -18.50 -22.66 9.93
C TRP A 68 -18.33 -24.07 10.53
N ALA A 69 -17.30 -24.26 11.35
CA ALA A 69 -17.00 -25.52 12.02
C ALA A 69 -18.10 -25.94 13.02
N SER A 70 -18.74 -24.99 13.70
CA SER A 70 -19.83 -25.28 14.65
C SER A 70 -21.10 -25.83 13.98
N GLY A 71 -21.23 -25.71 12.66
CA GLY A 71 -22.29 -26.36 11.89
C GLY A 71 -22.13 -27.88 11.76
N PHE A 72 -20.95 -28.43 12.02
CA PHE A 72 -20.69 -29.87 11.93
C PHE A 72 -20.89 -30.53 13.29
N HIS A 73 -21.90 -31.39 13.39
CA HIS A 73 -22.07 -32.26 14.55
C HIS A 73 -21.06 -33.40 14.45
N VAL A 74 -20.17 -33.52 15.44
CA VAL A 74 -19.27 -34.68 15.56
C VAL A 74 -20.10 -35.87 16.08
N SER A 75 -20.59 -36.70 15.16
CA SER A 75 -21.23 -37.97 15.48
C SER A 75 -20.14 -38.97 15.89
N GLY A 76 -19.89 -39.12 17.19
CA GLY A 76 -18.91 -40.09 17.71
C GLY A 76 -18.49 -39.93 19.16
N ARG A 77 -19.31 -39.33 20.02
CA ARG A 77 -19.10 -39.36 21.48
C ARG A 77 -20.43 -39.53 22.18
N ASP A 78 -20.90 -40.76 22.12
CA ASP A 78 -21.87 -41.40 22.99
C ASP A 78 -21.14 -42.52 23.74
#